data_AF-A0A832HJL2-F1
#
_entry.id   AF-A0A832HJL2-F1
#
_cell.length_a   1.000
_cell.length_b   1.000
_cell.length_c   1.000
_cell.angle_alpha   90.00
_cell.angle_beta   90.00
_cell.angle_gamma   90.00
#
_symmetry.space_group_name_H-M   'P 1'
#
loop_
_entity.id
_entity.type
_entity.pdbx_description
1 polymer ?
#
loop_
_entity_poly.entity_id
_entity_poly.type
_entity_poly.pdbx_seq_one_letter_code
_entity_poly.pdbx_strand_id
1 'polypeptide(L)'
;MLLLKKHLADLVRAGKKRQTIRLWAKPLLRPGQISFTPGLGKMLITAVDELPSLEALTDEDARLDGFTSRAALFAEIKKIYGWPPPANRKVFRIQFDYPLPEKTQNTKLKTQNSVHSKKFSRQPRAAASRGHSKTIPAPLPAKVSKNRMTPTQRETMRAFVIAQAPKKSTRTTRTRHD
;
A
#
# COMPACT_ATOMS: atom_id res chain seq x y z
N MET A 1 5.80 7.01 -10.67
CA MET A 1 4.77 7.41 -11.67
C MET A 1 3.43 6.87 -11.22
N LEU A 2 2.35 7.65 -11.32
CA LEU A 2 0.99 7.19 -11.03
C LEU A 2 0.28 6.88 -12.35
N LEU A 3 -0.30 5.70 -12.48
CA LEU A 3 -0.95 5.23 -13.71
C LEU A 3 -2.46 5.20 -13.51
N LEU A 4 -3.22 5.96 -14.29
CA LEU A 4 -4.69 5.98 -14.25
C LEU A 4 -5.27 5.48 -15.58
N LYS A 5 -6.39 4.76 -15.50
CA LYS A 5 -7.19 4.43 -16.70
C LYS A 5 -7.73 5.72 -17.32
N LYS A 6 -7.89 5.76 -18.64
CA LYS A 6 -8.32 6.96 -19.38
C LYS A 6 -9.59 7.60 -18.81
N HIS A 7 -10.65 6.82 -18.58
CA HIS A 7 -11.91 7.35 -18.03
C HIS A 7 -11.75 7.94 -16.62
N LEU A 8 -10.82 7.43 -15.81
CA LEU A 8 -10.53 8.00 -14.49
C LEU A 8 -9.75 9.31 -14.61
N ALA A 9 -8.93 9.48 -15.65
CA ALA A 9 -8.23 10.74 -15.90
C ALA A 9 -9.22 11.88 -16.17
N ASP A 10 -10.29 11.63 -16.93
CA ASP A 10 -11.33 12.64 -17.18
C ASP A 10 -12.03 13.06 -15.88
N LEU A 11 -12.23 12.13 -14.94
CA LEU A 11 -12.76 12.45 -13.60
C LEU A 11 -11.79 13.30 -12.76
N VAL A 12 -10.48 13.10 -12.91
CA VAL A 12 -9.47 13.95 -12.23
C VAL A 12 -9.50 15.36 -12.80
N ARG A 13 -9.60 15.51 -14.13
CA ARG A 13 -9.72 16.83 -14.79
C ARG A 13 -10.98 17.57 -14.35
N ALA A 14 -12.11 16.86 -14.27
CA ALA A 14 -13.38 17.40 -13.79
C ALA A 14 -13.41 17.66 -12.27
N GLY A 15 -12.33 17.32 -11.55
CA GLY A 15 -12.23 17.49 -10.11
C GLY A 15 -13.05 16.55 -9.24
N LYS A 16 -13.71 15.57 -9.86
CA LYS A 16 -14.53 14.56 -9.18
C LYS A 16 -13.66 13.52 -8.47
N LYS A 17 -12.50 13.21 -9.06
CA LYS A 17 -11.53 12.24 -8.51
C LYS A 17 -10.32 12.96 -7.93
N ARG A 18 -10.09 12.76 -6.63
CA ARG A 18 -9.01 13.39 -5.85
C ARG A 18 -8.15 12.40 -5.08
N GLN A 19 -8.51 11.12 -5.12
CA GLN A 19 -7.69 10.07 -4.54
C GLN A 19 -7.67 8.81 -5.39
N THR A 20 -6.82 7.85 -4.99
CA THR A 20 -6.81 6.50 -5.52
C THR A 20 -6.37 5.50 -4.46
N ILE A 21 -7.00 4.32 -4.48
CA ILE A 21 -6.59 3.17 -3.66
C ILE A 21 -5.60 2.29 -4.42
N ARG A 22 -4.50 1.90 -3.76
CA ARG A 22 -3.45 1.04 -4.31
C ARG A 22 -3.08 -0.09 -3.36
N LEU A 23 -2.79 -1.26 -3.94
CA LEU A 23 -2.32 -2.41 -3.18
C LEU A 23 -0.83 -2.62 -3.48
N TRP A 24 0.02 -2.35 -2.50
CA TRP A 24 1.49 -2.47 -2.63
C TRP A 24 2.08 -3.14 -1.41
N ALA A 25 3.28 -3.71 -1.53
CA ALA A 25 4.01 -4.23 -0.37
C ALA A 25 4.59 -3.12 0.52
N LYS A 26 4.86 -1.95 -0.07
CA LYS A 26 5.39 -0.75 0.59
C LYS A 26 4.88 0.49 -0.14
N PRO A 27 4.79 1.67 0.50
CA PRO A 27 4.36 2.89 -0.17
C PRO A 27 5.38 3.27 -1.26
N LEU A 28 4.89 3.44 -2.50
CA LEU A 28 5.71 3.86 -3.64
C LEU A 28 5.69 5.39 -3.88
N LEU A 29 4.82 6.10 -3.15
CA LEU A 29 4.67 7.54 -3.19
C LEU A 29 4.77 8.13 -1.78
N ARG A 30 5.03 9.43 -1.68
CA ARG A 30 5.13 10.16 -0.41
C ARG A 30 4.35 11.48 -0.48
N PRO A 31 3.79 11.97 0.65
CA PRO A 31 3.26 13.33 0.72
C PRO A 31 4.30 14.37 0.29
N GLY A 32 3.87 15.42 -0.41
CA GLY A 32 4.72 16.46 -0.99
C GLY A 32 5.40 16.06 -2.31
N GLN A 33 5.31 14.80 -2.73
CA GLN A 33 5.91 14.35 -3.99
C GLN A 33 5.12 14.86 -5.19
N ILE A 34 5.82 15.34 -6.22
CA ILE A 34 5.21 15.58 -7.53
C ILE A 34 5.26 14.27 -8.32
N SER A 35 4.09 13.78 -8.75
CA SER A 35 3.98 12.58 -9.59
C SER A 35 3.54 12.97 -11.00
N PHE A 36 4.16 12.34 -12.00
CA PHE A 36 3.68 12.41 -13.37
C PHE A 36 2.64 11.31 -13.61
N THR A 37 1.55 11.67 -14.29
CA THR A 37 0.51 10.74 -14.75
C THR A 37 0.30 10.94 -16.26
N PRO A 38 0.52 9.91 -17.08
CA PRO A 38 0.28 9.99 -18.52
C PRO A 38 -1.14 10.48 -18.85
N GLY A 39 -1.24 11.43 -19.76
CA GLY A 39 -2.49 12.09 -20.15
C GLY A 39 -2.93 13.25 -19.24
N LEU A 40 -2.52 13.30 -17.97
CA LEU A 40 -2.88 14.41 -17.05
C LEU A 40 -1.75 15.42 -16.84
N GLY A 41 -0.49 14.96 -16.86
CA GLY A 41 0.67 15.78 -16.51
C GLY A 41 1.07 15.61 -15.04
N LYS A 42 1.53 16.70 -14.42
CA LYS A 42 2.04 16.70 -13.03
C LYS A 42 0.90 16.91 -12.03
N MET A 43 0.98 16.23 -10.89
CA MET A 43 0.09 16.38 -9.73
C MET A 43 0.89 16.33 -8.44
N LEU A 44 0.38 16.97 -7.38
CA LEU A 44 0.98 16.92 -6.04
C LEU A 44 0.33 15.81 -5.24
N ILE A 45 1.13 14.90 -4.67
CA ILE A 45 0.64 13.95 -3.68
C ILE A 45 0.51 14.67 -2.35
N THR A 46 -0.70 14.75 -1.81
CA THR A 46 -1.00 15.49 -0.57
C THR A 46 -0.98 14.58 0.65
N ALA A 47 -1.44 13.34 0.53
CA ALA A 47 -1.42 12.35 1.60
C ALA A 47 -1.22 10.93 1.06
N VAL A 48 -0.61 10.09 1.91
CA VAL A 48 -0.46 8.64 1.67
C VAL A 48 -0.71 7.94 3.00
N ASP A 49 -1.89 7.34 3.13
CA ASP A 49 -2.31 6.64 4.34
C ASP A 49 -2.30 5.12 4.10
N GLU A 50 -1.75 4.35 5.02
CA GLU A 50 -1.92 2.89 5.04
C GLU A 50 -3.23 2.57 5.77
N LEU A 51 -4.14 1.86 5.09
CA LEU A 51 -5.38 1.36 5.68
C LEU A 51 -5.16 -0.07 6.21
N PRO A 52 -5.80 -0.43 7.34
CA PRO A 52 -5.61 -1.75 7.96
C PRO A 52 -6.09 -2.89 7.05
N SER A 53 -7.13 -2.65 6.25
CA SER A 53 -7.65 -3.62 5.29
C SER A 53 -8.54 -2.93 4.24
N LEU A 54 -9.06 -3.70 3.27
CA LEU A 54 -9.99 -3.18 2.27
C LEU A 54 -11.38 -2.89 2.84
N GLU A 55 -11.75 -3.57 3.93
CA GLU A 55 -13.03 -3.39 4.61
C GLU A 55 -13.13 -2.03 5.31
N ALA A 56 -11.98 -1.42 5.63
CA ALA A 56 -11.87 -0.09 6.21
C ALA A 56 -12.15 1.05 5.21
N LEU A 57 -12.33 0.75 3.92
CA LEU A 57 -12.75 1.74 2.94
C LEU A 57 -14.16 2.24 3.25
N THR A 58 -14.42 3.51 2.99
CA THR A 58 -15.72 4.16 3.17
C THR A 58 -16.38 4.48 1.82
N ASP A 59 -17.66 4.84 1.83
CA ASP A 59 -18.33 5.36 0.62
C ASP A 59 -17.74 6.70 0.16
N GLU A 60 -17.25 7.51 1.11
CA GLU A 60 -16.54 8.74 0.79
C GLU A 60 -15.23 8.44 0.06
N ASP A 61 -14.51 7.38 0.47
CA ASP A 61 -13.31 6.96 -0.24
C ASP A 61 -13.62 6.55 -1.68
N ALA A 62 -14.75 5.87 -1.89
CA ALA A 62 -15.21 5.49 -3.22
C ALA A 62 -15.54 6.72 -4.08
N ARG A 63 -16.28 7.69 -3.52
CA ARG A 63 -16.64 8.92 -4.20
C ARG A 63 -15.41 9.70 -4.66
N LEU A 64 -14.43 9.88 -3.78
CA LEU A 64 -13.17 10.57 -4.10
C LEU A 64 -12.26 9.78 -5.07
N ASP A 65 -12.41 8.45 -5.15
CA ASP A 65 -11.75 7.59 -6.13
C ASP A 65 -12.52 7.56 -7.48
N GLY A 66 -13.70 8.17 -7.55
CA GLY A 66 -14.52 8.29 -8.76
C GLY A 66 -15.56 7.18 -8.95
N PHE A 67 -15.91 6.47 -7.88
CA PHE A 67 -16.92 5.41 -7.85
C PHE A 67 -18.19 5.89 -7.14
N THR A 68 -19.33 5.26 -7.47
CA THR A 68 -20.63 5.60 -6.89
C THR A 68 -20.82 5.07 -5.46
N SER A 69 -20.11 4.00 -5.08
CA SER A 69 -20.22 3.38 -3.76
C SER A 69 -18.97 2.58 -3.41
N ARG A 70 -18.79 2.31 -2.11
CA ARG A 70 -17.74 1.42 -1.59
C ARG A 70 -17.76 0.05 -2.27
N ALA A 71 -18.96 -0.50 -2.51
CA ALA A 71 -19.11 -1.79 -3.17
C ALA A 71 -18.56 -1.77 -4.61
N ALA A 72 -18.80 -0.68 -5.36
CA ALA A 72 -18.28 -0.52 -6.72
C ALA A 72 -16.75 -0.40 -6.73
N LEU A 73 -16.18 0.41 -5.82
CA LEU A 73 -14.72 0.51 -5.65
C LEU A 73 -14.10 -0.85 -5.31
N PHE A 74 -14.69 -1.57 -4.36
CA PHE A 74 -14.19 -2.87 -3.93
C PHE A 74 -14.26 -3.92 -5.04
N ALA A 75 -15.34 -3.94 -5.83
CA ALA A 75 -15.46 -4.82 -7.00
C ALA A 75 -14.38 -4.55 -8.05
N GLU A 76 -14.05 -3.28 -8.30
CA GLU A 76 -12.99 -2.91 -9.23
C GLU A 76 -11.59 -3.30 -8.70
N ILE A 77 -11.34 -3.10 -7.40
CA ILE A 77 -10.09 -3.56 -6.75
C ILE A 77 -9.94 -5.08 -6.90
N LYS A 78 -11.01 -5.84 -6.64
CA LYS A 78 -11.06 -7.30 -6.84
C LYS A 78 -10.74 -7.69 -8.28
N LYS A 79 -11.29 -6.98 -9.26
CA LYS A 79 -11.03 -7.21 -10.68
C LYS A 79 -9.56 -6.96 -11.05
N ILE A 80 -8.93 -5.92 -10.50
CA ILE A 80 -7.55 -5.54 -10.83
C ILE A 80 -6.53 -6.45 -10.16
N TYR A 81 -6.74 -6.81 -8.89
CA TYR A 81 -5.74 -7.51 -8.08
C TYR A 81 -6.05 -8.99 -7.82
N GLY A 82 -7.24 -9.46 -8.23
CA GLY A 82 -7.75 -10.77 -7.88
C GLY A 82 -8.37 -10.81 -6.48
N TRP A 83 -8.99 -11.95 -6.16
CA TRP A 83 -9.49 -12.22 -4.81
C TRP A 83 -9.16 -13.67 -4.40
N PRO A 84 -8.54 -13.90 -3.22
CA PRO A 84 -8.03 -12.89 -2.28
C PRO A 84 -6.81 -12.13 -2.83
N PRO A 85 -6.54 -10.89 -2.37
CA PRO A 85 -5.32 -10.21 -2.73
C PRO A 85 -4.10 -10.96 -2.15
N PRO A 86 -2.91 -10.88 -2.79
CA PRO A 86 -1.70 -11.49 -2.23
C PRO A 86 -1.42 -11.00 -0.81
N ALA A 87 -1.11 -11.92 0.11
CA ALA A 87 -0.96 -11.65 1.54
C ALA A 87 0.12 -10.61 1.89
N ASN A 88 1.07 -10.36 0.99
CA ASN A 88 2.14 -9.38 1.17
C ASN A 88 1.76 -7.96 0.70
N ARG A 89 0.49 -7.71 0.37
CA ARG A 89 0.02 -6.39 -0.07
C ARG A 89 -0.77 -5.69 1.04
N LYS A 90 -0.42 -4.42 1.23
CA LYS A 90 -1.10 -3.46 2.09
C LYS A 90 -1.95 -2.53 1.24
N VAL A 91 -2.97 -1.94 1.84
CA VAL A 91 -3.88 -1.00 1.19
C VAL A 91 -3.39 0.42 1.47
N PHE A 92 -3.15 1.19 0.42
CA PHE A 92 -2.75 2.59 0.52
C PHE A 92 -3.81 3.49 -0.10
N ARG A 93 -4.24 4.49 0.65
CA ARG A 93 -5.04 5.61 0.16
C ARG A 93 -4.11 6.76 -0.20
N ILE A 94 -4.18 7.21 -1.44
CA ILE A 94 -3.28 8.22 -2.00
C ILE A 94 -4.13 9.39 -2.44
N GLN A 95 -3.99 10.52 -1.74
CA GLN A 95 -4.69 11.77 -2.07
C GLN A 95 -3.76 12.66 -2.90
N PHE A 96 -4.34 13.39 -3.85
CA PHE A 96 -3.57 14.26 -4.75
C PHE A 96 -4.36 15.48 -5.20
N ASP A 97 -3.61 16.55 -5.46
CA ASP A 97 -4.13 17.78 -6.07
C ASP A 97 -3.79 17.84 -7.56
N TYR A 98 -4.82 18.15 -8.35
CA TYR A 98 -4.71 18.35 -9.78
C TYR A 98 -5.64 19.49 -10.25
N PRO A 99 -5.16 20.46 -11.06
CA PRO A 99 -3.77 20.58 -11.54
C PRO A 99 -2.77 20.81 -10.40
N LEU A 100 -1.46 20.67 -10.68
CA LEU A 100 -0.41 20.95 -9.69
C LEU A 100 -0.62 22.37 -9.15
N PRO A 101 -0.85 22.56 -7.84
CA PRO A 101 -1.07 23.89 -7.30
C PRO A 101 0.17 24.75 -7.55
N GLU A 102 -0.02 25.98 -7.98
CA GLU A 102 1.09 26.93 -8.04
C GLU A 102 1.64 27.09 -6.62
N LYS A 103 2.97 27.02 -6.47
CA LYS A 103 3.62 27.05 -5.16
C LYS A 103 3.25 28.34 -4.44
N THR A 104 2.26 28.29 -3.55
CA THR A 104 2.13 29.30 -2.50
C THR A 104 3.31 29.07 -1.58
N GLN A 105 4.39 29.81 -1.81
CA GLN A 105 5.53 29.90 -0.91
C GLN A 105 5.04 30.50 0.40
N ASN A 106 4.49 29.68 1.30
CA ASN A 106 4.37 29.88 2.74
C ASN A 106 3.29 28.96 3.33
N THR A 107 3.68 27.76 3.79
CA THR A 107 3.17 27.30 5.10
C THR A 107 4.04 26.17 5.64
N LYS A 108 4.59 26.43 6.82
CA LYS A 108 5.14 25.45 7.76
C LYS A 108 4.16 24.26 7.87
N LEU A 109 4.55 23.09 7.39
CA LEU A 109 3.89 21.83 7.76
C LEU A 109 4.18 21.57 9.24
N LYS A 110 3.32 22.15 10.10
CA LYS A 110 3.09 21.69 11.46
C LYS A 110 2.52 20.28 11.36
N THR A 111 3.35 19.29 11.66
CA THR A 111 2.90 17.95 12.02
C THR A 111 2.03 18.07 13.28
N GLN A 112 0.72 18.21 13.10
CA GLN A 112 -0.24 18.12 14.19
C GLN A 112 -1.03 16.83 14.07
N ASN A 113 -0.96 16.06 15.17
CA ASN A 113 -2.11 15.39 15.78
C ASN A 113 -2.49 13.98 15.32
N SER A 114 -1.70 12.98 15.74
CA SER A 114 -2.27 11.70 16.18
C SER A 114 -2.84 11.85 17.60
N VAL A 115 -4.03 12.42 17.72
CA VAL A 115 -4.81 12.38 18.98
C VAL A 115 -5.76 11.20 18.90
N HIS A 116 -5.28 10.00 19.25
CA HIS A 116 -6.14 8.89 19.68
C HIS A 116 -5.33 7.83 20.44
N SER A 117 -5.09 8.06 21.73
CA SER A 117 -5.06 6.97 22.71
C SER A 117 -5.67 7.46 24.02
N LYS A 118 -6.89 7.01 24.26
CA LYS A 118 -7.65 7.21 25.49
C LYS A 118 -6.95 6.55 26.68
N LYS A 119 -7.03 7.25 27.82
CA LYS A 119 -7.25 6.76 29.19
C LYS A 119 -6.31 5.67 29.73
N PHE A 120 -5.42 6.08 30.63
CA PHE A 120 -5.25 5.39 31.91
C PHE A 120 -5.11 6.43 33.04
N SER A 121 -6.17 6.51 33.85
CA SER A 121 -6.19 7.17 35.14
C SER A 121 -5.41 6.34 36.16
N ARG A 122 -4.33 6.86 36.73
CA ARG A 122 -3.88 6.49 38.09
C ARG A 122 -3.36 7.75 38.80
N GLN A 123 -3.90 7.94 39.99
CA GLN A 123 -3.77 9.09 40.90
C GLN A 123 -2.31 9.40 41.31
N PRO A 124 -2.05 10.62 41.84
CA PRO A 124 -0.76 10.97 42.40
C PRO A 124 -0.60 10.37 43.81
N ARG A 125 0.55 9.74 44.08
CA ARG A 125 1.00 9.46 45.45
C ARG A 125 2.39 10.06 45.62
N ALA A 126 2.48 10.90 46.65
CA ALA A 126 3.65 11.64 47.05
C ALA A 126 4.74 10.74 47.68
N ALA A 127 5.91 11.37 47.81
CA ALA A 127 6.98 11.14 48.78
C ALA A 127 8.21 10.31 48.35
N ALA A 128 9.32 11.06 48.29
CA ALA A 128 10.59 10.81 48.99
C ALA A 128 11.66 9.89 48.35
N SER A 129 12.83 10.53 48.18
CA SER A 129 14.18 10.09 48.59
C SER A 129 15.21 9.71 47.51
N ARG A 130 16.23 10.60 47.42
CA ARG A 130 17.69 10.39 47.52
C ARG A 130 18.38 9.19 46.81
N GLY A 131 19.46 9.52 46.07
CA GLY A 131 20.61 8.65 45.78
C GLY A 131 21.07 8.75 44.31
N HIS A 132 22.03 9.62 43.96
CA HIS A 132 23.46 9.30 43.76
C HIS A 132 23.78 8.13 42.79
N SER A 133 24.39 8.48 41.63
CA SER A 133 25.68 7.93 41.11
C SER A 133 25.70 7.57 39.61
N LYS A 134 26.55 8.30 38.87
CA LYS A 134 27.42 7.97 37.72
C LYS A 134 27.22 6.66 36.91
N THR A 135 27.40 6.74 35.57
CA THR A 135 28.53 6.12 34.78
C THR A 135 28.19 5.86 33.29
N ILE A 136 28.88 6.58 32.38
CA ILE A 136 29.52 6.24 31.06
C ILE A 136 28.70 5.66 29.86
N PRO A 137 29.00 6.05 28.58
CA PRO A 137 28.26 5.64 27.37
C PRO A 137 28.87 4.49 26.52
N ALA A 138 27.99 3.82 25.75
CA ALA A 138 28.15 3.03 24.49
C ALA A 138 29.14 1.82 24.44
N PRO A 139 28.81 0.71 23.70
CA PRO A 139 29.02 0.66 22.24
C PRO A 139 28.04 -0.22 21.40
N LEU A 140 27.99 0.04 20.09
CA LEU A 140 27.55 -0.87 19.00
C LEU A 140 28.60 -2.00 18.83
N PRO A 141 28.33 -3.25 18.34
CA PRO A 141 27.86 -3.56 16.96
C PRO A 141 27.01 -4.86 16.83
N ALA A 142 26.41 -5.22 15.68
CA ALA A 142 27.00 -6.15 14.71
C ALA A 142 26.18 -6.25 13.40
N LYS A 143 26.91 -6.42 12.29
CA LYS A 143 26.41 -6.65 10.93
C LYS A 143 26.29 -8.17 10.63
N VAL A 144 25.52 -8.47 9.57
CA VAL A 144 25.59 -9.64 8.66
C VAL A 144 24.80 -10.91 9.06
N SER A 145 23.78 -11.24 8.27
CA SER A 145 23.62 -12.61 7.78
C SER A 145 22.96 -12.60 6.39
N LYS A 146 23.70 -13.08 5.38
CA LYS A 146 23.19 -13.32 4.03
C LYS A 146 22.48 -14.67 4.06
N ASN A 147 21.19 -14.70 3.77
CA ASN A 147 20.40 -15.93 3.62
C ASN A 147 21.01 -16.84 2.54
N ARG A 148 21.82 -17.80 2.97
CA ARG A 148 22.24 -18.94 2.15
C ARG A 148 21.20 -20.04 2.36
N MET A 149 20.41 -20.30 1.33
CA MET A 149 19.36 -21.32 1.32
C MET A 149 19.98 -22.70 1.59
N THR A 150 19.39 -23.49 2.48
CA THR A 150 19.94 -24.80 2.88
C THR A 150 19.74 -25.84 1.76
N PRO A 151 20.58 -26.89 1.69
CA PRO A 151 20.46 -27.92 0.65
C PRO A 151 19.07 -28.58 0.63
N THR A 152 18.47 -28.77 1.80
CA THR A 152 17.13 -29.35 1.99
C THR A 152 16.04 -28.48 1.35
N GLN A 153 16.11 -27.15 1.46
CA GLN A 153 15.15 -26.24 0.83
C GLN A 153 15.28 -26.25 -0.71
N ARG A 154 16.49 -26.51 -1.24
CA ARG A 154 16.73 -26.60 -2.68
C ARG A 154 16.14 -27.87 -3.28
N GLU A 155 16.10 -28.97 -2.51
CA GLU A 155 15.57 -30.25 -2.94
C GLU A 155 14.03 -30.25 -3.00
N THR A 156 13.37 -29.65 -2.01
CA THR A 156 11.91 -29.47 -2.00
C THR A 156 11.42 -28.60 -3.18
N MET A 157 12.18 -27.56 -3.53
CA MET A 157 11.86 -26.71 -4.69
C MET A 157 12.01 -27.45 -6.03
N ARG A 158 12.97 -28.38 -6.17
CA ARG A 158 13.14 -29.18 -7.39
C ARG A 158 11.98 -30.17 -7.59
N ALA A 159 11.54 -30.84 -6.53
CA ALA A 159 10.42 -31.77 -6.61
C ALA A 159 9.11 -31.09 -7.06
N PHE A 160 8.87 -29.86 -6.59
CA PHE A 160 7.66 -29.11 -6.94
C PHE A 160 7.60 -28.70 -8.43
N VAL A 161 8.74 -28.32 -9.02
CA VAL A 161 8.79 -27.90 -10.43
C VAL A 161 8.54 -29.08 -11.38
N ILE A 162 9.02 -30.28 -11.04
CA ILE A 162 8.84 -31.49 -11.88
C ILE A 162 7.36 -31.94 -11.88
N ALA A 163 6.64 -31.76 -10.77
CA ALA A 163 5.24 -32.18 -10.67
C ALA A 163 4.25 -31.32 -11.48
N GLN A 164 4.64 -30.11 -11.92
CA GLN A 164 3.79 -29.21 -12.70
C GLN A 164 3.97 -29.30 -14.22
N ALA A 165 4.79 -30.23 -14.72
CA ALA A 165 4.94 -30.41 -16.15
C ALA A 165 3.63 -30.97 -16.77
N PRO A 166 3.00 -30.26 -17.73
CA PRO A 166 1.76 -30.72 -18.34
C PRO A 166 1.99 -31.98 -19.18
N LYS A 167 1.24 -33.05 -18.89
CA LYS A 167 1.22 -34.27 -19.70
C LYS A 167 0.63 -33.93 -21.08
N LYS A 168 1.42 -34.13 -22.14
CA LYS A 168 0.97 -33.94 -23.53
C LYS A 168 -0.22 -34.86 -23.82
N SER A 169 -1.35 -34.25 -24.18
CA SER A 169 -2.59 -34.92 -24.57
C SER A 169 -2.40 -35.66 -25.89
N THR A 170 -2.62 -36.97 -25.89
CA THR A 170 -2.63 -37.82 -27.08
C THR A 170 -3.93 -37.58 -27.87
N ARG A 171 -3.78 -37.07 -29.09
CA ARG A 171 -4.88 -36.78 -30.02
C ARG A 171 -5.34 -38.08 -30.70
N THR A 172 -6.45 -38.64 -30.23
CA THR A 172 -7.12 -39.78 -30.88
C THR A 172 -7.75 -39.32 -32.21
N THR A 173 -7.28 -39.90 -33.32
CA THR A 173 -7.84 -39.75 -34.66
C THR A 173 -9.18 -40.48 -34.75
N ARG A 174 -10.22 -39.74 -35.16
CA ARG A 174 -11.58 -40.23 -35.38
C ARG A 174 -11.69 -40.76 -36.81
N THR A 175 -11.79 -42.08 -36.96
CA THR A 175 -12.04 -42.76 -38.24
C THR A 175 -13.51 -42.53 -38.64
N ARG A 176 -13.73 -41.99 -39.84
CA ARG A 176 -15.04 -41.98 -40.51
C ARG A 176 -15.21 -43.33 -41.22
N HIS A 177 -16.34 -43.98 -41.02
CA HIS A 177 -16.83 -45.02 -41.92
C HIS A 177 -18.05 -44.46 -42.67
N ASP A 178 -18.05 -44.74 -43.97
CA ASP A 178 -19.15 -44.60 -44.92
C ASP A 178 -20.43 -45.35 -44.48
#